data_AF-A0A0G4KIZ7-F1
#
_entry.id   AF-A0A0G4KIZ7-F1
#
_cell.length_a   1.000
_cell.length_b   1.000
_cell.length_c   1.000
_cell.angle_alpha   90.00
_cell.angle_beta   90.00
_cell.angle_gamma   90.00
#
_symmetry.space_group_name_H-M   'P 1'
#
loop_
_entity.id
_entity.type
_entity.pdbx_description
1 polymer ?
#
loop_
_entity_poly.entity_id
_entity_poly.type
_entity_poly.pdbx_seq_one_letter_code
_entity_poly.pdbx_strand_id
1 'polypeptide(L)' 'IWEIIGRAMVVSKQDDAAAPLKNDADTLVGVVARSAGMWDNDKTVCSCTGKTLWEERQDEVKKGML' A
#
# COMPACT_ATOMS: atom_id res chain seq x y z
N ILE A 1 15.23 0.02 7.04
CA ILE A 1 13.97 0.53 6.43
C ILE A 1 14.23 1.64 5.42
N TRP A 2 15.00 2.68 5.73
CA TRP A 2 15.23 3.82 4.83
C TRP A 2 15.82 3.46 3.46
N GLU A 3 16.65 2.42 3.42
CA GLU A 3 17.27 1.87 2.21
C GLU A 3 16.27 1.14 1.27
N ILE A 4 15.13 0.67 1.81
CA ILE A 4 14.19 -0.22 1.09
C ILE A 4 12.87 0.46 0.71
N ILE A 5 12.52 1.59 1.34
CA ILE A 5 11.31 2.34 0.99
C ILE A 5 11.43 2.82 -0.47
N GLY A 6 10.38 2.61 -1.26
CA GLY A 6 10.34 2.96 -2.69
C GLY A 6 10.94 1.89 -3.61
N ARG A 7 11.49 0.79 -3.06
CA ARG A 7 11.88 -0.38 -3.85
C ARG A 7 10.69 -1.32 -4.06
N ALA A 8 10.82 -2.22 -5.03
CA ALA A 8 9.88 -3.32 -5.22
C ALA A 8 10.23 -4.52 -4.33
N MET A 9 9.21 -5.14 -3.77
CA MET A 9 9.26 -6.49 -3.24
C MET A 9 8.62 -7.41 -4.27
N VAL A 10 9.31 -8.50 -4.60
CA VAL A 10 8.90 -9.47 -5.61
C VAL A 10 8.82 -10.84 -4.95
N VAL A 11 7.72 -11.57 -5.20
CA VAL A 11 7.52 -12.94 -4.75
C VAL A 11 7.25 -13.79 -5.99
N SER A 12 8.03 -14.85 -6.17
CA SER A 12 7.91 -15.79 -7.28
C SER A 12 8.06 -17.22 -6.76
N LYS A 13 7.57 -18.20 -7.54
CA LYS A 13 7.78 -19.63 -7.29
C LYS A 13 9.15 -20.13 -7.80
N GLN A 14 9.84 -19.30 -8.57
CA GLN A 14 11.15 -19.64 -9.11
C GLN A 14 12.22 -19.64 -8.01
N ASP A 15 13.18 -20.53 -8.15
CA ASP A 15 14.37 -20.51 -7.31
C ASP A 15 15.42 -19.59 -7.94
N ASP A 16 15.61 -18.43 -7.32
CA ASP A 16 16.55 -17.39 -7.74
C ASP A 16 18.01 -17.88 -7.78
N ALA A 17 18.33 -18.97 -7.06
CA ALA A 17 19.67 -19.57 -7.10
C ALA A 17 19.87 -20.50 -8.30
N ALA A 18 18.79 -21.03 -8.87
CA ALA A 18 18.84 -22.00 -9.96
C ALA A 18 18.85 -21.36 -11.35
N ALA A 19 18.21 -20.20 -11.52
CA ALA A 19 18.16 -19.49 -12.79
C ALA A 19 17.85 -17.99 -12.59
N PRO A 20 18.16 -17.12 -13.59
CA PRO A 20 17.70 -15.75 -13.57
C PRO A 20 16.17 -15.67 -13.48
N LEU A 21 15.68 -14.82 -12.58
CA LEU A 21 14.26 -14.51 -12.41
C LEU A 21 13.60 -14.16 -13.74
N LYS A 22 12.52 -14.85 -14.07
CA LYS A 22 11.65 -14.52 -15.19
C LYS A 22 10.33 -13.96 -14.67
N ASN A 23 9.80 -12.96 -15.37
CA ASN A 23 8.45 -12.50 -15.09
C ASN A 23 7.46 -13.52 -15.67
N ASP A 24 6.62 -14.09 -14.81
CA ASP A 24 5.55 -15.00 -15.18
C ASP A 24 4.23 -14.62 -14.50
N ALA A 25 3.15 -15.31 -14.85
CA ALA A 25 1.81 -15.05 -14.31
C ALA A 25 1.68 -15.32 -12.80
N ASP A 26 2.60 -16.08 -12.21
CA ASP A 26 2.63 -16.42 -10.79
C ASP A 26 3.52 -15.47 -9.98
N THR A 27 4.13 -14.46 -10.62
CA THR A 27 5.01 -13.49 -9.97
C THR A 27 4.20 -12.30 -9.44
N LEU A 28 4.24 -12.11 -8.12
CA LEU A 28 3.57 -11.00 -7.44
C LEU A 28 4.57 -9.89 -7.13
N VAL A 29 4.17 -8.64 -7.34
CA VAL A 29 5.01 -7.47 -7.08
C VAL A 29 4.26 -6.44 -6.25
N GLY A 30 4.98 -5.75 -5.37
CA GLY A 30 4.46 -4.63 -4.60
C GLY A 30 5.55 -3.61 -4.32
N VAL A 31 5.18 -2.34 -4.18
CA VAL A 31 6.12 -1.29 -3.76
C VAL A 31 6.17 -1.24 -2.25
N VAL A 32 7.38 -1.22 -1.68
CA VAL A 32 7.59 -1.01 -0.24
C VAL A 32 7.26 0.43 0.10
N ALA A 33 6.03 0.65 0.57
CA ALA A 33 5.52 1.95 0.97
C ALA A 33 5.82 2.25 2.45
N ARG A 34 5.76 3.53 2.82
CA ARG A 34 5.71 3.91 4.23
C ARG A 34 4.34 3.58 4.79
N SER A 35 4.35 2.95 5.96
CA SER A 35 3.17 2.85 6.82
C SER A 35 3.38 3.76 8.01
N ALA A 36 2.29 4.31 8.54
CA ALA A 36 2.33 4.93 9.85
C ALA A 36 2.75 3.89 10.91
N GLY A 37 3.48 4.34 11.93
CA GLY A 37 3.76 3.56 13.11
C GLY A 37 2.50 3.28 13.91
N MET A 38 2.62 2.39 14.89
CA MET A 38 1.51 2.11 15.81
C MET A 38 1.12 3.40 16.53
N TRP A 39 -0.15 3.80 16.41
CA TRP A 39 -0.69 5.04 16.98
C TRP A 39 -0.21 6.36 16.35
N ASP A 40 0.51 6.33 15.22
CA ASP A 40 0.93 7.54 14.50
C ASP A 40 -0.05 7.99 13.42
N ASN A 41 -1.08 7.18 13.12
CA ASN A 41 -2.07 7.49 12.11
C ASN A 41 -3.35 8.02 12.75
N ASP A 42 -3.41 9.32 12.99
CA ASP A 42 -4.63 10.02 13.44
C ASP A 42 -5.68 10.19 12.33
N LYS A 43 -5.51 9.50 11.19
CA LYS A 43 -6.45 9.55 10.08
C LYS A 43 -7.70 8.74 10.41
N THR A 44 -8.76 9.42 10.84
CA THR A 44 -10.08 8.85 11.18
C THR A 44 -10.85 8.31 9.97
N VAL A 45 -10.52 8.78 8.76
CA VAL A 45 -11.24 8.48 7.52
C VAL A 45 -10.30 7.75 6.55
N CYS A 46 -10.59 6.50 6.21
CA CYS A 46 -9.86 5.76 5.19
C CYS A 46 -10.82 5.28 4.10
N SER A 47 -10.79 5.93 2.94
CA SER A 47 -11.56 5.51 1.79
C SER A 47 -10.64 5.48 0.56
N CYS A 48 -10.48 4.30 -0.04
CA CYS A 48 -9.84 4.17 -1.36
C CYS A 48 -10.86 4.47 -2.47
N THR A 49 -11.75 5.45 -2.25
CA THR A 49 -12.93 5.68 -3.08
C THR A 49 -12.63 6.49 -4.35
N GLY A 50 -11.40 6.99 -4.47
CA GLY A 50 -10.99 7.88 -5.56
C GLY A 50 -11.47 9.33 -5.40
N LYS A 51 -12.08 9.66 -4.26
CA LYS A 51 -12.55 11.00 -3.90
C LYS A 51 -11.42 11.82 -3.27
N THR A 52 -11.50 13.13 -3.42
CA THR A 52 -10.65 14.08 -2.70
C THR A 52 -10.99 14.09 -1.21
N LEU A 53 -10.05 14.49 -0.36
CA LEU A 53 -10.27 14.57 1.11
C LEU A 53 -11.49 15.43 1.49
N TRP A 54 -11.84 16.43 0.69
CA TRP A 54 -13.01 17.29 0.92
C TRP A 54 -14.32 16.59 0.59
N GLU A 55 -14.35 15.82 -0.50
CA GLU A 55 -15.51 15.01 -0.89
C GLU A 55 -15.73 13.88 0.12
N GLU A 56 -14.64 13.25 0.59
CA GLU A 56 -14.72 12.25 1.66
C GLU A 56 -15.22 12.88 2.97
N ARG A 57 -14.70 14.04 3.37
CA ARG A 57 -15.18 14.74 4.57
C ARG A 57 -16.69 14.98 4.53
N GLN A 58 -17.26 15.33 3.38
CA GLN A 58 -18.72 15.52 3.26
C GLN A 58 -19.49 14.21 3.50
N ASP A 59 -18.99 13.08 3.01
CA ASP A 59 -19.63 11.77 3.22
C ASP A 59 -19.53 11.32 4.68
N GLU A 60 -18.41 11.61 5.34
CA GLU A 60 -18.19 11.23 6.73
C GLU A 60 -18.98 12.11 7.71
N VAL A 61 -19.13 13.40 7.41
CA VAL A 61 -20.07 14.28 8.13
C VAL A 61 -21.50 13.77 8.02
N LYS A 62 -21.94 13.29 6.85
CA LYS A 62 -23.26 12.64 6.69
C LYS A 62 -23.40 11.36 7.52
N LYS A 63 -22.30 10.65 7.79
CA LYS A 63 -22.24 9.47 8.66
C LYS A 63 -22.09 9.82 10.15
N GLY A 64 -22.04 11.11 10.51
CA GLY A 64 -21.95 11.58 11.89
C GLY A 64 -20.54 11.69 12.46
N MET A 65 -19.50 11.66 11.62
CA MET A 65 -18.11 11.92 12.03
C MET A 65 -17.78 13.43 11.95
N LEU A 66 -16.98 13.92 12.91
CA LEU A 66 -16.58 15.34 13.06
C LEU A 66 -15.52 15.80 12.04
#